data_AF-A0A844BS09-F1
#
_entry.id   AF-A0A844BS09-F1
#
_cell.length_a   1.000
_cell.length_b   1.000
_cell.length_c   1.000
_cell.angle_alpha   90.00
_cell.angle_beta   90.00
_cell.angle_gamma   90.00
#
_symmetry.space_group_name_H-M   'P 1'
#
loop_
_entity.id
_entity.type
_entity.pdbx_description
1 polymer ?
#
loop_
_entity_poly.entity_id
_entity_poly.type
_entity_poly.pdbx_seq_one_letter_code
_entity_poly.pdbx_strand_id
1 'polypeptide(L)'
;MTFKLSTDNYYELLALHKALLESKFNNAPNDFDVSKSPIVNKLYAEVLETLLQAELEKNGEAGKNRWISWFQMDKAKREWSVALNTVKRERLWSDWDNQKKKDFAKAVVYPFQLNEENLQMFITEADNLTCSQ
;
A
#
# COMPACT_ATOMS: atom_id res chain seq x y z
N MET A 1 14.84 -14.92 -19.62
CA MET A 1 14.41 -13.70 -20.35
C MET A 1 14.16 -12.63 -19.30
N THR A 2 14.70 -11.43 -19.47
CA THR A 2 14.60 -10.33 -18.50
C THR A 2 13.87 -9.18 -19.17
N PHE A 3 12.85 -8.64 -18.50
CA PHE A 3 12.11 -7.47 -18.96
C PHE A 3 12.49 -6.27 -18.11
N LYS A 4 12.57 -5.08 -18.73
CA LYS A 4 12.89 -3.83 -18.05
C LYS A 4 11.84 -2.77 -18.41
N LEU A 5 11.21 -2.19 -17.40
CA LEU A 5 10.43 -0.97 -17.53
C LEU A 5 11.34 0.21 -17.21
N SER A 6 11.35 1.26 -18.04
CA SER A 6 12.17 2.45 -17.81
C SER A 6 11.47 3.70 -18.33
N THR A 7 11.65 4.81 -17.61
CA THR A 7 11.24 6.15 -18.01
C THR A 7 12.31 7.14 -17.50
N ASP A 8 12.62 8.15 -18.32
CA ASP A 8 13.51 9.26 -17.94
C ASP A 8 12.71 10.51 -17.52
N ASN A 9 11.38 10.39 -17.46
CA ASN A 9 10.47 11.50 -17.20
C ASN A 9 9.84 11.36 -15.80
N TYR A 10 10.22 12.26 -14.90
CA TYR A 10 9.68 12.32 -13.54
C TYR A 10 8.13 12.35 -13.50
N TYR A 11 7.47 13.02 -14.45
CA TYR A 11 6.01 13.10 -14.46
C TYR A 11 5.34 11.81 -14.92
N GLU A 12 5.99 11.01 -15.76
CA GLU A 12 5.51 9.66 -16.10
C GLU A 12 5.60 8.74 -14.89
N LEU A 13 6.69 8.83 -14.14
CA LEU A 13 6.86 8.08 -12.89
C LEU A 13 5.79 8.46 -11.85
N LEU A 14 5.52 9.76 -11.70
CA LEU A 14 4.45 10.25 -10.82
C LEU A 14 3.06 9.80 -11.29
N ALA A 15 2.80 9.79 -12.60
CA ALA A 15 1.55 9.30 -13.16
C ALA A 15 1.37 7.79 -12.89
N LEU A 16 2.45 7.00 -13.04
CA LEU A 16 2.44 5.58 -12.74
C LEU A 16 2.18 5.30 -11.26
N HIS A 17 2.83 6.03 -10.36
CA HIS A 17 2.53 6.00 -8.91
C HIS A 17 1.03 6.22 -8.64
N LYS A 18 0.43 7.26 -9.23
CA LYS A 18 -0.99 7.57 -9.07
C LYS A 18 -1.88 6.44 -9.62
N ALA A 19 -1.57 5.92 -10.80
CA ALA A 19 -2.32 4.82 -11.39
C ALA A 19 -2.29 3.56 -10.50
N LEU A 20 -1.12 3.21 -9.95
CA LEU A 20 -0.96 2.10 -9.01
C LEU A 20 -1.73 2.35 -7.72
N LEU A 21 -1.65 3.56 -7.16
CA LEU A 21 -2.42 3.95 -5.97
C LEU A 21 -3.93 3.77 -6.19
N GLU A 22 -4.47 4.35 -7.26
CA GLU A 22 -5.90 4.25 -7.59
C GLU A 22 -6.34 2.81 -7.82
N SER A 23 -5.51 2.00 -8.49
CA SER A 23 -5.82 0.58 -8.72
C SER A 23 -5.89 -0.22 -7.42
N LYS A 24 -4.95 0.00 -6.49
CA LYS A 24 -4.90 -0.73 -5.21
C LYS A 24 -6.00 -0.29 -4.27
N PHE A 25 -6.28 1.02 -4.21
CA PHE A 25 -7.26 1.61 -3.30
C PHE A 25 -8.57 1.98 -4.01
N ASN A 26 -8.97 1.20 -5.01
CA ASN A 26 -10.29 1.33 -5.60
C ASN A 26 -11.35 0.86 -4.57
N ASN A 27 -12.40 1.66 -4.36
CA ASN A 27 -13.50 1.31 -3.45
C ASN A 27 -14.35 0.13 -3.96
N ALA A 28 -14.41 -0.03 -5.28
CA ALA A 28 -15.22 -1.04 -5.96
C ALA A 28 -14.41 -1.66 -7.11
N PRO A 29 -13.33 -2.40 -6.80
CA PRO A 29 -12.52 -3.02 -7.83
C PRO A 29 -13.29 -4.15 -8.50
N ASN A 30 -13.23 -4.21 -9.83
CA ASN A 30 -13.69 -5.37 -10.59
C ASN A 30 -12.79 -6.59 -10.33
N ASP A 31 -11.48 -6.35 -10.23
CA ASP A 31 -10.49 -7.35 -9.86
C ASP A 31 -9.94 -7.04 -8.47
N PHE A 32 -10.38 -7.84 -7.50
CA PHE A 32 -10.03 -7.68 -6.11
C PHE A 32 -8.60 -8.14 -5.79
N ASP A 33 -8.01 -8.98 -6.63
CA ASP A 33 -6.67 -9.50 -6.38
C ASP A 33 -5.59 -8.42 -6.54
N VAL A 34 -5.85 -7.37 -7.34
CA VAL A 34 -4.94 -6.22 -7.49
C VAL A 34 -4.65 -5.54 -6.15
N SER A 35 -5.67 -5.34 -5.30
CA SER A 35 -5.54 -4.66 -4.01
C SER A 35 -4.64 -5.42 -3.02
N LYS A 36 -4.65 -6.76 -3.06
CA LYS A 36 -3.82 -7.62 -2.19
C LYS A 36 -2.60 -8.24 -2.86
N SER A 37 -2.38 -7.97 -4.15
CA SER A 37 -1.36 -8.67 -4.93
C SER A 37 0.07 -8.36 -4.47
N PRO A 38 0.85 -9.36 -4.04
CA PRO A 38 2.27 -9.16 -3.72
C PRO A 38 3.10 -8.83 -4.97
N ILE A 39 2.66 -9.25 -6.16
CA ILE A 39 3.32 -8.91 -7.43
C ILE A 39 3.16 -7.43 -7.72
N VAL A 40 1.95 -6.88 -7.54
CA VAL A 40 1.70 -5.44 -7.69
C VAL A 40 2.49 -4.64 -6.66
N ASN A 41 2.59 -5.12 -5.40
CA ASN A 41 3.40 -4.45 -4.38
C ASN A 41 4.88 -4.40 -4.77
N LYS A 42 5.42 -5.48 -5.34
CA LYS A 42 6.80 -5.50 -5.83
C LYS A 42 7.01 -4.48 -6.96
N LEU A 43 6.11 -4.44 -7.95
CA LEU A 43 6.18 -3.45 -9.03
C LEU A 43 6.08 -2.02 -8.47
N TYR A 44 5.22 -1.81 -7.50
CA TYR A 44 5.05 -0.52 -6.87
C TYR A 44 6.30 -0.13 -6.06
N ALA A 45 6.97 -1.06 -5.39
CA ALA A 45 8.25 -0.80 -4.73
C ALA A 45 9.32 -0.26 -5.69
N GLU A 46 9.47 -0.87 -6.87
CA GLU A 46 10.43 -0.41 -7.90
C GLU A 46 10.12 1.04 -8.36
N VAL A 47 8.82 1.36 -8.51
CA VAL A 47 8.36 2.72 -8.85
C VAL A 47 8.69 3.71 -7.73
N LEU A 48 8.45 3.34 -6.48
CA LEU A 48 8.73 4.21 -5.33
C LEU A 48 10.21 4.43 -5.09
N GLU A 49 11.04 3.39 -5.22
CA GLU A 49 12.49 3.50 -5.10
C GLU A 49 13.03 4.50 -6.13
N THR A 50 12.60 4.35 -7.39
CA THR A 50 12.97 5.28 -8.47
C THR A 50 12.48 6.70 -8.18
N LEU A 51 11.27 6.86 -7.64
CA LEU A 51 10.68 8.17 -7.35
C LEU A 51 11.41 8.87 -6.21
N LEU A 52 11.72 8.14 -5.14
CA LEU A 52 12.46 8.66 -3.99
C LEU A 52 13.90 9.04 -4.37
N GLN A 53 14.53 8.29 -5.26
CA GLN A 53 15.84 8.65 -5.80
C GLN A 53 15.78 9.93 -6.62
N ALA A 54 14.80 10.05 -7.53
CA ALA A 54 14.61 11.28 -8.32
C ALA A 54 14.32 12.51 -7.43
N GLU A 55 13.57 12.32 -6.34
CA GLU A 55 13.29 13.37 -5.35
C GLU A 55 14.53 13.77 -4.55
N LEU A 56 15.36 12.79 -4.18
CA LEU A 56 16.64 13.05 -3.51
C LEU A 56 17.56 13.87 -4.42
N GLU A 57 17.64 13.53 -5.71
CA GLU A 57 18.47 14.26 -6.68
C GLU A 57 17.95 15.67 -6.95
N LYS A 58 16.63 15.84 -7.05
CA LYS A 58 16.00 17.13 -7.38
C LYS A 58 15.92 18.10 -6.20
N ASN A 59 15.60 17.57 -5.01
CA ASN A 59 15.18 18.36 -3.85
C ASN A 59 15.98 18.02 -2.58
N GLY A 60 17.00 17.16 -2.67
CA GLY A 60 17.79 16.69 -1.54
C GLY A 60 16.98 15.84 -0.55
N GLU A 61 17.56 15.62 0.63
CA GLU A 61 16.93 14.85 1.71
C GLU A 61 15.55 15.40 2.11
N ALA A 62 15.35 16.72 2.01
CA ALA A 62 14.07 17.35 2.30
C ALA A 62 12.96 16.85 1.35
N GLY A 63 13.26 16.65 0.06
CA GLY A 63 12.31 16.09 -0.91
C GLY A 63 11.93 14.66 -0.58
N LYS A 64 12.94 13.82 -0.39
CA LYS A 64 12.77 12.42 -0.01
C LYS A 64 11.96 12.25 1.28
N ASN A 65 12.28 13.04 2.32
CA ASN A 65 11.60 12.97 3.62
C ASN A 65 10.12 13.40 3.56
N ARG A 66 9.77 14.36 2.69
CA ARG A 66 8.35 14.70 2.46
C ARG A 66 7.56 13.52 1.91
N TRP A 67 8.14 12.76 0.99
CA TRP A 67 7.51 11.55 0.45
C TRP A 67 7.40 10.44 1.49
N ILE A 68 8.47 10.17 2.24
CA ILE A 68 8.43 9.19 3.35
C ILE A 68 7.33 9.54 4.36
N SER A 69 7.18 10.83 4.68
CA SER A 69 6.10 11.32 5.53
C SER A 69 4.72 11.13 4.90
N TRP A 70 4.56 11.41 3.61
CA TRP A 70 3.31 11.19 2.88
C TRP A 70 2.85 9.72 2.89
N PHE A 71 3.82 8.79 2.80
CA PHE A 71 3.57 7.35 2.88
C PHE A 71 3.25 6.84 4.29
N GLN A 72 3.32 7.64 5.34
CA GLN A 72 2.88 7.17 6.66
C GLN A 72 1.37 6.97 6.65
N MET A 73 0.92 5.76 6.97
CA MET A 73 -0.51 5.45 7.07
C MET A 73 -1.05 5.96 8.40
N ASP A 74 -2.20 6.61 8.34
CA ASP A 74 -3.02 6.98 9.50
C ASP A 74 -4.49 6.65 9.21
N LYS A 75 -5.32 6.64 10.25
CA LYS A 75 -6.74 6.31 10.14
C LYS A 75 -7.58 7.37 9.41
N ALA A 76 -7.09 8.61 9.31
CA ALA A 76 -7.81 9.68 8.62
C ALA A 76 -7.72 9.54 7.10
N LYS A 77 -6.71 8.83 6.59
CA LYS A 77 -6.59 8.51 5.16
C LYS A 77 -7.73 7.62 4.70
N ARG A 78 -8.27 7.95 3.52
CA ARG A 78 -9.30 7.15 2.83
C ARG A 78 -8.86 5.69 2.69
N GLU A 79 -7.60 5.50 2.34
CA GLU A 79 -6.99 4.21 2.03
C GLU A 79 -7.05 3.21 3.18
N TRP A 80 -7.10 3.70 4.43
CA TRP A 80 -7.37 2.87 5.61
C TRP A 80 -8.67 2.09 5.46
N SER A 81 -9.75 2.78 5.15
CA SER A 81 -11.09 2.19 5.00
C SER A 81 -11.16 1.22 3.82
N VAL A 82 -10.47 1.52 2.73
CA VAL A 82 -10.42 0.65 1.54
C VAL A 82 -9.64 -0.63 1.83
N ALA A 83 -8.52 -0.51 2.54
CA ALA A 83 -7.75 -1.67 2.98
C ALA A 83 -8.54 -2.54 3.97
N LEU A 84 -9.30 -1.96 4.90
CA LEU A 84 -10.19 -2.73 5.78
C LEU A 84 -11.28 -3.48 5.01
N ASN A 85 -11.89 -2.85 4.00
CA ASN A 85 -12.83 -3.53 3.10
C ASN A 85 -12.17 -4.68 2.34
N THR A 86 -10.87 -4.55 2.07
CA THR A 86 -10.09 -5.63 1.46
C THR A 86 -9.93 -6.79 2.46
N VAL A 87 -9.52 -6.52 3.68
CA VAL A 87 -9.39 -7.56 4.72
C VAL A 87 -10.73 -8.26 4.99
N LYS A 88 -11.83 -7.51 5.04
CA LYS A 88 -13.17 -8.05 5.26
C LYS A 88 -13.57 -9.13 4.25
N ARG A 89 -13.04 -9.06 3.03
CA ARG A 89 -13.32 -10.04 1.96
C ARG A 89 -12.39 -11.26 1.99
N GLU A 90 -11.35 -11.24 2.82
CA GLU A 90 -10.40 -12.33 2.96
C GLU A 90 -10.95 -13.40 3.93
N ARG A 91 -11.35 -14.54 3.37
CA ARG A 91 -12.08 -15.58 4.11
C ARG A 91 -11.24 -16.23 5.20
N LEU A 92 -9.93 -16.26 5.01
CA LEU A 92 -9.01 -16.92 5.93
C LEU A 92 -8.53 -16.01 7.07
N TRP A 93 -8.94 -14.72 7.09
CA TRP A 93 -8.45 -13.75 8.07
C TRP A 93 -8.66 -14.23 9.51
N SER A 94 -9.85 -14.72 9.85
CA SER A 94 -10.19 -15.15 11.20
C SER A 94 -9.37 -16.37 11.68
N ASP A 95 -8.90 -17.20 10.75
CA ASP A 95 -8.13 -18.41 11.04
C ASP A 95 -6.62 -18.13 11.12
N TRP A 96 -6.17 -16.94 10.72
CA TRP A 96 -4.76 -16.59 10.71
C TRP A 96 -4.25 -16.23 12.09
N ASP A 97 -3.02 -16.67 12.35
CA ASP A 97 -2.24 -16.17 13.47
C ASP A 97 -1.91 -14.68 13.31
N ASN A 98 -1.46 -14.07 14.41
CA ASN A 98 -1.17 -12.64 14.45
C ASN A 98 -0.08 -12.23 13.44
N GLN A 99 0.90 -13.09 13.16
CA GLN A 99 1.99 -12.74 12.24
C GLN A 99 1.47 -12.66 10.80
N LYS A 100 0.67 -13.64 10.36
CA LYS A 100 0.02 -13.61 9.05
C LYS A 100 -0.92 -12.42 8.89
N LYS A 101 -1.67 -12.06 9.94
CA LYS A 101 -2.50 -10.84 9.94
C LYS A 101 -1.66 -9.58 9.76
N LYS A 102 -0.53 -9.47 10.47
CA LYS A 102 0.42 -8.34 10.31
C LYS A 102 0.98 -8.27 8.90
N ASP A 103 1.39 -9.39 8.33
CA ASP A 103 1.98 -9.44 6.99
C ASP A 103 0.95 -9.07 5.92
N PHE A 104 -0.27 -9.59 6.03
CA PHE A 104 -1.36 -9.25 5.12
C PHE A 104 -1.80 -7.79 5.25
N ALA A 105 -1.94 -7.28 6.48
CA ALA A 105 -2.27 -5.88 6.74
C ALA A 105 -1.27 -4.95 6.04
N LYS A 106 0.03 -5.19 6.22
CA LYS A 106 1.10 -4.44 5.53
C LYS A 106 0.99 -4.54 4.01
N ALA A 107 0.63 -5.71 3.47
CA ALA A 107 0.49 -5.91 2.04
C ALA A 107 -0.69 -5.13 1.44
N VAL A 108 -1.85 -5.08 2.13
CA VAL A 108 -3.05 -4.39 1.62
C VAL A 108 -2.97 -2.87 1.78
N VAL A 109 -2.22 -2.36 2.76
CA VAL A 109 -2.00 -0.90 2.90
C VAL A 109 -0.83 -0.37 2.07
N TYR A 110 -0.04 -1.23 1.43
CA TYR A 110 1.08 -0.80 0.60
C TYR A 110 0.57 0.14 -0.52
N PRO A 111 1.19 1.32 -0.77
CA PRO A 111 2.56 1.71 -0.46
C PRO A 111 2.74 2.39 0.90
N PHE A 112 1.66 2.56 1.66
CA PHE A 112 1.75 3.22 2.95
C PHE A 112 2.37 2.30 4.00
N GLN A 113 2.97 2.93 5.00
CA GLN A 113 3.66 2.27 6.09
C GLN A 113 2.87 2.46 7.38
N LEU A 114 2.55 1.35 8.04
CA LEU A 114 1.98 1.36 9.38
C LEU A 114 3.13 1.31 10.39
N ASN A 115 3.15 2.25 11.32
CA ASN A 115 3.91 2.09 12.56
C ASN A 115 3.23 1.02 13.44
N GLU A 116 3.87 0.59 14.53
CA GLU A 116 3.32 -0.51 15.35
C GLU A 116 1.96 -0.18 15.96
N GLU A 117 1.75 1.07 16.39
CA GLU A 117 0.47 1.53 16.95
C GLU A 117 -0.66 1.43 15.91
N ASN A 118 -0.46 2.01 14.72
CA ASN A 118 -1.44 1.97 13.64
C ASN A 118 -1.62 0.54 13.12
N LEU A 119 -0.58 -0.28 13.08
CA LEU A 119 -0.71 -1.69 12.68
C LEU A 119 -1.63 -2.45 13.65
N GLN A 120 -1.44 -2.28 14.96
CA GLN A 120 -2.29 -2.92 15.95
C GLN A 120 -3.73 -2.41 15.89
N MET A 121 -3.91 -1.09 15.72
CA MET A 121 -5.23 -0.49 15.52
C MET A 121 -5.94 -1.05 14.28
N PHE A 122 -5.23 -1.16 13.16
CA PHE A 122 -5.76 -1.71 11.92
C PHE A 122 -6.22 -3.17 12.09
N ILE A 123 -5.41 -4.01 12.71
CA ILE A 123 -5.74 -5.42 12.95
C ILE A 123 -6.96 -5.55 13.86
N THR A 124 -7.02 -4.78 14.95
CA THR A 124 -8.18 -4.78 15.86
C THR A 124 -9.47 -4.39 15.14
N GLU A 125 -9.44 -3.37 14.29
CA GLU A 125 -10.60 -2.97 13.48
C GLU A 125 -11.00 -4.06 12.48
N ALA A 126 -10.03 -4.67 11.81
CA ALA A 126 -10.27 -5.77 10.88
C ALA A 126 -10.89 -7.00 11.57
N ASP A 127 -10.43 -7.35 12.77
CA ASP A 127 -11.00 -8.44 13.58
C ASP A 127 -12.47 -8.16 13.93
N ASN A 128 -12.78 -6.94 14.37
CA ASN A 128 -14.17 -6.56 14.68
C ASN A 128 -15.09 -6.63 13.45
N LEU A 129 -14.57 -6.29 12.26
CA LEU A 129 -15.33 -6.32 11.01
C LEU A 129 -15.58 -7.72 10.46
N THR A 130 -14.69 -8.68 10.77
CA THR A 130 -14.75 -10.06 10.27
C THR A 130 -15.46 -11.00 11.24
N CYS A 131 -15.38 -10.76 12.55
CA CYS A 131 -16.12 -11.53 13.58
C CYS A 131 -17.61 -11.18 13.67
N SER A 132 -18.05 -10.06 13.09
CA SER A 132 -19.45 -9.62 13.10
C SER A 132 -20.30 -10.21 11.95
N GLN A 133 -19.80 -11.22 11.24
CA GLN A 133 -20.46 -11.91 10.13
C GLN A 133 -20.60 -13.41 10.42
#